data_AF-A0A084DN98-F1
#
_entry.id   AF-A0A084DN98-F1
#
_cell.length_a   1.000
_cell.length_b   1.000
_cell.length_c   1.000
_cell.angle_alpha   90.00
_cell.angle_beta   90.00
_cell.angle_gamma   90.00
#
_symmetry.space_group_name_H-M   'P 1'
#
loop_
_entity.id
_entity.type
_entity.pdbx_description
1 polymer ?
#
loop_
_entity_poly.entity_id
_entity_poly.type
_entity_poly.pdbx_seq_one_letter_code
_entity_poly.pdbx_strand_id
1 'polypeptide(L)'
;MNRYPVEPAPHDAALRAAIAAAAGTLCFDNPPDSLARQHALARFVSALADRLALGFPHSAAALRALAASPATAGNPAQPTPTQPERQQ
;
A
#
# COMPACT_ATOMS: atom_id res chain seq x y z
N MET A 1 -31.44 -21.46 13.84
CA MET A 1 -30.15 -20.78 13.64
C MET A 1 -29.92 -20.62 12.14
N ASN A 2 -30.52 -19.61 11.51
CA ASN A 2 -30.39 -19.40 10.05
C ASN A 2 -29.13 -18.58 9.76
N ARG A 3 -28.07 -19.24 9.28
CA ARG A 3 -26.92 -18.57 8.65
C ARG A 3 -27.32 -18.23 7.21
N TYR A 4 -27.83 -17.03 6.98
CA TYR A 4 -27.90 -16.50 5.62
C TYR A 4 -26.45 -16.28 5.14
N PRO A 5 -26.07 -16.80 3.96
CA PRO A 5 -24.81 -16.38 3.35
C PRO A 5 -24.94 -14.87 3.11
N VAL A 6 -24.08 -14.10 3.77
CA VAL A 6 -23.94 -12.69 3.45
C VAL A 6 -23.28 -12.65 2.08
N GLU A 7 -24.06 -12.48 1.03
CA GLU A 7 -23.49 -12.14 -0.27
C GLU A 7 -22.73 -10.84 -0.09
N PRO A 8 -21.43 -10.80 -0.45
CA PRO A 8 -20.66 -9.58 -0.34
C PRO A 8 -21.37 -8.52 -1.18
N ALA A 9 -21.59 -7.35 -0.58
CA ALA A 9 -22.15 -6.23 -1.30
C ALA A 9 -21.37 -6.03 -2.61
N PRO A 10 -22.01 -5.67 -3.74
CA PRO A 10 -21.32 -5.53 -5.02
C PRO A 10 -20.12 -4.57 -4.96
N HIS A 11 -20.18 -3.59 -4.05
CA HIS A 11 -19.07 -2.69 -3.71
C HIS A 11 -17.84 -3.44 -3.17
N ASP A 12 -18.03 -4.39 -2.26
CA ASP A 12 -16.97 -5.20 -1.66
C ASP A 12 -16.34 -6.15 -2.69
N ALA A 13 -17.16 -6.72 -3.58
CA ALA A 13 -16.68 -7.53 -4.70
C ALA A 13 -15.80 -6.72 -5.67
N ALA A 14 -16.22 -5.50 -6.02
CA ALA A 14 -15.45 -4.61 -6.88
C ALA A 14 -14.13 -4.16 -6.22
N LEU A 15 -14.17 -3.86 -4.91
CA LEU A 15 -12.97 -3.55 -4.13
C LEU A 15 -11.99 -4.73 -4.09
N ARG A 16 -12.50 -5.94 -3.80
CA ARG A 16 -11.72 -7.17 -3.78
C ARG A 16 -11.08 -7.47 -5.13
N ALA A 17 -11.81 -7.25 -6.22
CA ALA A 17 -11.29 -7.41 -7.58
C ALA A 17 -10.16 -6.42 -7.88
N ALA A 18 -10.30 -5.15 -7.47
CA ALA A 18 -9.25 -4.14 -7.62
C ALA A 18 -7.97 -4.52 -6.85
N ILE A 19 -8.12 -5.02 -5.61
CA ILE A 19 -7.02 -5.51 -4.78
C ILE A 19 -6.30 -6.69 -5.45
N ALA A 20 -7.05 -7.69 -5.91
CA ALA A 20 -6.48 -8.86 -6.58
C ALA A 20 -5.76 -8.48 -7.89
N ALA A 21 -6.34 -7.58 -8.68
CA ALA A 21 -5.74 -7.10 -9.92
C ALA A 21 -4.45 -6.30 -9.67
N ALA A 22 -4.38 -5.50 -8.59
CA ALA A 22 -3.16 -4.81 -8.20
C ALA A 22 -2.10 -5.80 -7.68
N ALA A 23 -2.49 -6.78 -6.85
CA ALA A 23 -1.58 -7.78 -6.30
C ALA A 23 -0.95 -8.64 -7.39
N GLY A 24 -1.72 -9.00 -8.43
CA GLY A 24 -1.23 -9.78 -9.57
C GLY A 24 -0.14 -9.09 -10.40
N THR A 25 0.12 -7.79 -10.20
CA THR A 25 1.19 -7.07 -10.90
C THR A 25 2.54 -7.14 -10.18
N LEU A 26 2.60 -7.70 -8.98
CA LEU A 26 3.78 -7.64 -8.11
C LEU A 26 4.16 -9.01 -7.54
N CYS A 27 5.46 -9.18 -7.33
CA CYS A 27 6.01 -10.37 -6.70
C CYS A 27 6.29 -10.07 -5.21
N PHE A 28 5.53 -10.71 -4.32
CA PHE A 28 5.69 -10.60 -2.86
C PHE A 28 6.58 -11.70 -2.26
N ASP A 29 7.41 -12.37 -3.08
CA ASP A 29 8.28 -13.48 -2.67
C ASP A 29 9.40 -13.06 -1.69
N ASN A 30 9.54 -11.75 -1.46
CA ASN A 30 10.50 -11.22 -0.50
C ASN A 30 10.06 -11.45 0.96
N PRO A 31 10.99 -11.76 1.88
CA PRO A 31 10.67 -11.92 3.29
C PRO A 31 10.02 -10.64 3.86
N PRO A 32 9.10 -10.78 4.83
CA PRO A 32 8.23 -9.69 5.29
C PRO A 32 8.99 -8.47 5.81
N ASP A 33 10.18 -8.66 6.39
CA ASP A 33 11.00 -7.60 6.97
C ASP A 33 11.99 -6.95 5.98
N SER A 34 12.06 -7.45 4.75
CA SER A 34 13.04 -6.95 3.76
C SER A 34 12.64 -5.58 3.19
N LEU A 35 13.63 -4.73 2.93
CA LEU A 35 13.47 -3.52 2.12
C LEU A 35 12.81 -3.81 0.76
N ALA A 36 13.13 -4.95 0.14
CA ALA A 36 12.50 -5.36 -1.12
C ALA A 36 10.98 -5.57 -0.95
N ARG A 37 10.54 -6.06 0.21
CA ARG A 37 9.13 -6.18 0.56
C ARG A 37 8.49 -4.82 0.80
N GLN A 38 9.17 -3.90 1.48
CA GLN A 38 8.69 -2.53 1.68
C GLN A 38 8.52 -1.80 0.33
N HIS A 39 9.48 -1.96 -0.58
CA HIS A 39 9.38 -1.44 -1.95
C HIS A 39 8.24 -2.08 -2.75
N ALA A 40 8.04 -3.40 -2.64
CA ALA A 40 6.91 -4.07 -3.29
C ALA A 40 5.57 -3.55 -2.76
N LEU A 41 5.45 -3.32 -1.45
CA LEU A 41 4.25 -2.73 -0.84
C LEU A 41 4.00 -1.29 -1.30
N ALA A 42 5.05 -0.46 -1.41
CA ALA A 42 4.90 0.89 -1.96
C ALA A 42 4.39 0.87 -3.41
N ARG A 43 4.93 -0.03 -4.26
CA ARG A 43 4.45 -0.22 -5.63
C ARG A 43 3.02 -0.73 -5.68
N PHE A 44 2.64 -1.59 -4.72
CA PHE A 44 1.28 -2.12 -4.61
C PHE A 44 0.27 -1.02 -4.33
N VAL A 45 0.57 -0.11 -3.41
CA VAL A 45 -0.31 1.03 -3.10
C VAL A 45 -0.53 1.90 -4.33
N SER A 46 0.52 2.18 -5.12
CA SER A 46 0.40 2.92 -6.38
C SER A 46 -0.46 2.19 -7.42
N ALA A 47 -0.23 0.89 -7.62
CA ALA A 47 -1.02 0.08 -8.54
C ALA A 47 -2.49 -0.04 -8.10
N LEU A 48 -2.74 -0.14 -6.80
CA LEU A 48 -4.09 -0.15 -6.23
C LEU A 48 -4.81 1.17 -6.45
N ALA A 49 -4.12 2.30 -6.24
CA ALA A 49 -4.71 3.62 -6.50
C ALA A 49 -5.10 3.81 -7.97
N ASP A 50 -4.30 3.30 -8.91
CA ASP A 50 -4.63 3.28 -10.34
C ASP A 50 -5.89 2.45 -10.63
N ARG A 51 -5.94 1.21 -10.10
CA ARG A 51 -7.11 0.33 -10.28
C ARG A 51 -8.38 0.90 -9.62
N LEU A 52 -8.26 1.49 -8.44
CA LEU A 52 -9.36 2.14 -7.76
C LEU A 52 -9.86 3.38 -8.50
N ALA A 53 -9.03 4.08 -9.28
CA ALA A 53 -9.49 5.24 -10.04
C ALA A 53 -10.60 4.91 -11.06
N LEU A 54 -10.72 3.64 -11.47
CA LEU A 54 -11.73 3.16 -12.42
C LEU A 54 -13.14 3.00 -11.80
N GLY A 55 -13.25 2.85 -10.49
CA GLY A 55 -14.55 2.59 -9.82
C GLY A 55 -14.75 3.30 -8.47
N PHE A 56 -13.68 3.82 -7.88
CA PHE A 56 -13.60 4.40 -6.54
C PHE A 56 -12.67 5.63 -6.55
N PRO A 57 -13.00 6.69 -7.31
CA PRO A 57 -12.12 7.83 -7.54
C PRO A 57 -11.73 8.56 -6.25
N HIS A 58 -12.63 8.62 -5.26
CA HIS A 58 -12.36 9.23 -3.96
C HIS A 58 -11.31 8.44 -3.14
N SER A 59 -11.44 7.11 -3.10
CA SER A 59 -10.48 6.22 -2.44
C SER A 59 -9.11 6.27 -3.13
N ALA A 60 -9.09 6.32 -4.47
CA ALA A 60 -7.87 6.48 -5.24
C ALA A 60 -7.17 7.82 -4.94
N ALA A 61 -7.93 8.92 -4.85
CA ALA A 61 -7.40 10.23 -4.49
C ALA A 61 -6.80 10.24 -3.08
N ALA A 62 -7.46 9.61 -2.09
CA ALA A 62 -6.94 9.48 -0.74
C ALA A 62 -5.61 8.70 -0.69
N LEU A 63 -5.50 7.58 -1.42
CA LEU A 63 -4.24 6.82 -1.51
C LEU A 63 -3.13 7.62 -2.18
N ARG A 64 -3.43 8.37 -3.24
CA ARG A 64 -2.46 9.24 -3.91
C ARG A 64 -2.01 10.39 -3.01
N ALA A 65 -2.92 10.96 -2.22
CA ALA A 65 -2.59 11.99 -1.26
C ALA A 65 -1.64 11.46 -0.17
N LEU A 66 -1.83 10.22 0.30
CA LEU A 66 -0.91 9.58 1.24
C LEU A 66 0.49 9.37 0.63
N ALA A 67 0.57 8.95 -0.63
CA ALA A 67 1.84 8.76 -1.32
C ALA A 67 2.57 10.09 -1.61
N ALA A 68 1.81 11.17 -1.85
CA ALA A 68 2.35 12.52 -2.01
C ALA A 68 2.64 13.23 -0.69
N SER A 69 2.21 12.65 0.44
CA SER A 69 2.41 13.23 1.76
C SER A 69 3.91 13.25 2.07
N PRO A 70 4.44 14.36 2.60
CA PRO A 70 5.85 14.43 2.98
C PRO A 70 6.18 13.35 4.02
N ALA A 71 7.42 12.85 3.99
CA ALA A 71 7.88 11.87 4.96
C ALA A 71 7.64 12.39 6.38
N THR A 72 6.87 11.65 7.17
CA THR A 72 6.67 11.95 8.60
C THR A 72 8.02 11.98 9.29
N ALA A 73 8.39 13.13 9.85
CA ALA A 73 9.60 13.26 10.65
C ALA A 73 9.54 12.27 11.82
N GLY A 74 10.59 11.44 11.97
CA GLY A 74 10.65 10.43 13.02
C GLY A 74 10.22 9.02 12.59
N ASN A 75 10.08 8.75 11.29
CA ASN A 75 9.96 7.37 10.80
C ASN A 75 11.21 6.58 11.22
N PRO A 76 11.10 5.43 11.92
CA PRO A 76 12.25 4.60 12.29
C PRO A 76 13.02 4.02 11.09
N ALA A 77 12.42 4.02 9.89
CA ALA A 77 13.10 3.68 8.64
C ALA A 77 13.83 4.88 8.00
N GLN A 78 13.72 6.07 8.58
CA GLN A 78 14.49 7.23 8.15
C GLN A 78 15.96 6.95 8.52
N PRO A 79 16.88 6.85 7.56
CA PRO A 79 18.29 6.72 7.89
C PRO A 79 18.65 7.93 8.75
N THR A 80 19.01 7.69 10.01
CA THR A 80 19.63 8.71 10.83
C THR A 80 20.85 9.18 10.04
N PRO A 81 21.02 10.49 9.78
CA PRO A 81 22.25 10.98 9.22
C PRO A 81 23.37 10.49 10.15
N THR A 82 24.21 9.58 9.66
CA THR A 82 25.39 9.12 10.36
C THR A 82 26.16 10.37 10.76
N GLN A 83 26.13 10.67 12.05
CA GLN A 83 26.85 11.79 12.63
C GLN A 83 28.32 11.57 12.25
N PRO A 84 28.98 12.49 11.50
CA PRO A 84 30.37 12.31 11.17
C PRO A 84 31.13 12.27 12.48
N GLU A 85 31.82 11.16 12.71
CA GLU A 85 32.84 10.99 13.74
C GLU A 85 33.63 12.28 13.88
N ARG A 86 33.39 13.00 14.99
CA ARG A 86 34.25 14.11 15.40
C ARG A 86 35.55 13.47 15.87
N GLN A 87 36.45 13.19 14.92
CA GLN A 87 37.87 13.01 15.20
C GLN A 87 38.39 14.29 15.86
N GLN A 88 38.64 14.23 17.16
CA GLN A 88 39.70 14.96 17.85
C GLN A 88 40.24 14.10 18.99
#